data_AF-A0A5B1R9W7-F1
#
_entry.id   AF-A0A5B1R9W7-F1
#
_cell.length_a   1.000
_cell.length_b   1.000
_cell.length_c   1.000
_cell.angle_alpha   90.00
_cell.angle_beta   90.00
_cell.angle_gamma   90.00
#
_symmetry.space_group_name_H-M   'P 1'
#
loop_
_entity.id
_entity.type
_entity.pdbx_description
1 polymer ?
#
loop_
_entity_poly.entity_id
_entity_poly.type
_entity_poly.pdbx_seq_one_letter_code
_entity_poly.pdbx_strand_id
1 'polypeptide(L)'
;MSPASTAPTSPEREKPKGADNGEKKLDTRVLTIPAVRLDAKHISDEMAARLSVSLLGHVLFLKSQVPFPVVQLSRMPGGKSTNTRAAKKRAEFINAFDELSSHLHTTFSALSTAFARNAARYPKLHDTEPSAGPSDAPTATAYLSVVLGPTVGTAKARVMLAMEGLEVRIWGTRDDEEWPQDEDSEEGSIIEDGEEDSESEQEDEDESDVDDQDERSDDSAEEPDASDEEDEEDIPESPPPSQPSLSRTPSLPERLLSRTLANACADGPGMACEMAPTQTHILLRAPRCFSHPAWVPRQNLTSSLETVLSDFLQDSGLQPARDTGKRRPRKGVRTEGVFVGCANGSGTPGEKNEVVEGESEDDADEMIWWCWNGRLTGFAEW
;
A
#
# COMPACT_ATOMS: atom_id res chain seq x y z
N MET A 1 -63.54 -26.78 63.80
CA MET A 1 -62.27 -26.38 64.44
C MET A 1 -61.15 -26.70 63.47
N SER A 2 -60.62 -25.69 62.78
CA SER A 2 -59.47 -25.81 61.89
C SER A 2 -58.62 -24.54 62.03
N PRO A 3 -57.29 -24.65 62.09
CA PRO A 3 -56.43 -23.59 62.61
C PRO A 3 -55.94 -22.62 61.54
N ALA A 4 -55.67 -21.39 61.99
CA ALA A 4 -55.05 -20.30 61.25
C ALA A 4 -53.62 -20.67 60.82
N SER A 5 -53.25 -20.25 59.60
CA SER A 5 -51.88 -20.28 59.09
C SER A 5 -51.45 -18.85 58.78
N THR A 6 -50.53 -18.35 59.60
CA THR A 6 -49.82 -17.08 59.46
C THR A 6 -48.61 -17.28 58.55
N ALA A 7 -48.53 -16.50 57.47
CA ALA A 7 -47.37 -16.44 56.58
C ALA A 7 -46.40 -15.32 57.02
N PRO A 8 -45.07 -15.53 56.97
CA PRO A 8 -44.08 -14.55 57.40
C PRO A 8 -43.66 -13.59 56.27
N THR A 9 -43.56 -12.32 56.62
CA THR A 9 -43.04 -11.21 55.81
C THR A 9 -41.53 -11.36 55.61
N SER A 10 -41.06 -11.36 54.36
CA SER A 10 -39.63 -11.38 54.02
C SER A 10 -39.00 -9.99 54.13
N PRO A 11 -37.73 -9.88 54.58
CA PRO A 11 -37.04 -8.60 54.68
C PRO A 11 -36.57 -8.10 53.31
N GLU A 12 -36.82 -6.81 53.11
CA GLU A 12 -36.41 -6.00 51.97
C GLU A 12 -34.88 -5.93 51.87
N ARG A 13 -34.31 -6.49 50.80
CA ARG A 13 -32.87 -6.54 50.56
C ARG A 13 -32.44 -5.24 49.86
N GLU A 14 -31.81 -4.34 50.61
CA GLU A 14 -31.23 -3.10 50.10
C GLU A 14 -30.20 -3.40 48.98
N LYS A 15 -30.40 -2.76 47.82
CA LYS A 15 -29.49 -2.80 46.67
C LYS A 15 -28.25 -1.92 46.96
N PRO A 16 -27.02 -2.45 46.87
CA PRO A 16 -25.83 -1.62 46.94
C PRO A 16 -25.77 -0.69 45.71
N LYS A 17 -25.63 0.62 45.95
CA LYS A 17 -25.26 1.62 44.93
C LYS A 17 -23.85 1.29 44.44
N GLY A 18 -23.76 0.54 43.35
CA GLY A 18 -22.51 0.26 42.66
C GLY A 18 -21.95 1.54 42.05
N ALA A 19 -20.68 1.82 42.33
CA ALA A 19 -19.90 2.81 41.63
C ALA A 19 -19.88 2.44 40.15
N ASP A 20 -20.53 3.26 39.34
CA ASP A 20 -20.58 3.19 37.89
C ASP A 20 -19.18 3.57 37.37
N ASN A 21 -18.27 2.60 37.38
CA ASN A 21 -17.00 2.69 36.67
C ASN A 21 -17.36 2.72 35.19
N GLY A 22 -17.55 3.92 34.67
CA GLY A 22 -17.84 4.20 33.27
C GLY A 22 -16.68 3.79 32.37
N GLU A 23 -16.46 2.48 32.23
CA GLU A 23 -15.79 1.91 31.07
C GLU A 23 -16.60 2.37 29.87
N LYS A 24 -16.11 3.41 29.20
CA LYS A 24 -16.59 3.82 27.89
C LYS A 24 -16.38 2.62 26.99
N LYS A 25 -17.43 1.83 26.83
CA LYS A 25 -17.50 0.76 25.85
C LYS A 25 -17.30 1.45 24.51
N LEU A 26 -16.06 1.42 24.03
CA LEU A 26 -15.73 1.85 22.68
C LEU A 26 -16.62 1.01 21.78
N ASP A 27 -17.62 1.63 21.18
CA ASP A 27 -18.50 0.99 20.22
C ASP A 27 -17.62 0.61 19.02
N THR A 28 -17.04 -0.58 19.09
CA THR A 28 -16.29 -1.19 18.01
C THR A 28 -17.27 -1.43 16.88
N ARG A 29 -17.47 -0.42 16.03
CA ARG A 29 -18.25 -0.54 14.81
C ARG A 29 -17.64 -1.68 14.01
N VAL A 30 -18.42 -2.73 13.81
CA VAL A 30 -17.99 -3.88 13.01
C VAL A 30 -17.93 -3.40 11.56
N LEU A 31 -16.72 -3.16 11.07
CA LEU A 31 -16.48 -2.83 9.66
C LEU A 31 -16.78 -4.07 8.81
N THR A 32 -17.43 -3.87 7.67
CA THR A 32 -17.74 -4.95 6.72
C THR A 32 -16.55 -5.30 5.83
N ILE A 33 -15.52 -4.46 5.85
CA ILE A 33 -14.30 -4.59 5.06
C ILE A 33 -13.11 -5.00 5.94
N PRO A 34 -12.10 -5.65 5.37
CA PRO A 34 -10.82 -5.89 6.03
C PRO A 34 -10.26 -4.60 6.63
N ALA A 35 -10.00 -4.63 7.93
CA ALA A 35 -9.52 -3.47 8.68
C ALA A 35 -8.22 -3.82 9.42
N VAL A 36 -7.21 -2.97 9.23
CA VAL A 36 -5.90 -3.08 9.87
C VAL A 36 -5.76 -1.92 10.84
N ARG A 37 -5.58 -2.24 12.13
CA ARG A 37 -5.27 -1.24 13.16
C ARG A 37 -3.79 -1.32 13.50
N LEU A 38 -3.07 -0.24 13.25
CA LEU A 38 -1.64 -0.12 13.47
C LEU A 38 -1.38 0.42 14.88
N ASP A 39 -0.40 -0.17 15.57
CA ASP A 39 0.14 0.34 16.83
C ASP A 39 1.14 1.48 16.58
N ALA A 40 0.68 2.48 15.83
CA ALA A 40 1.41 3.69 15.52
C ALA A 40 0.46 4.86 15.74
N LYS A 41 1.01 6.01 16.11
CA LYS A 41 0.21 7.22 16.36
C LYS A 41 -0.32 7.85 15.08
N HIS A 42 0.52 7.89 14.05
CA HIS A 42 0.23 8.33 12.70
C HIS A 42 0.88 7.36 11.71
N ILE A 43 0.44 7.42 10.47
CA ILE A 43 1.02 6.70 9.34
C ILE A 43 1.99 7.67 8.66
N SER A 44 3.28 7.39 8.73
CA SER A 44 4.28 8.15 7.97
C SER A 44 4.11 7.95 6.47
N ASP A 45 4.67 8.84 5.66
CA ASP A 45 4.67 8.73 4.20
C ASP A 45 5.35 7.44 3.72
N GLU A 46 6.50 7.06 4.31
CA GLU A 46 7.17 5.79 4.00
C GLU A 46 6.28 4.58 4.33
N MET A 47 5.59 4.60 5.49
CA MET A 47 4.70 3.51 5.87
C MET A 47 3.49 3.40 4.92
N ALA A 48 2.89 4.54 4.55
CA ALA A 48 1.79 4.60 3.58
C ALA A 48 2.21 4.04 2.20
N ALA A 49 3.42 4.37 1.75
CA ALA A 49 3.99 3.84 0.51
C ALA A 49 4.13 2.32 0.56
N ARG A 50 4.78 1.78 1.59
CA ARG A 50 5.00 0.34 1.75
C ARG A 50 3.68 -0.44 1.86
N LEU A 51 2.71 0.07 2.61
CA LEU A 51 1.38 -0.54 2.72
C LEU A 51 0.64 -0.55 1.38
N SER A 52 0.75 0.53 0.60
CA SER A 52 0.15 0.63 -0.73
C SER A 52 0.78 -0.37 -1.72
N VAL A 53 2.11 -0.48 -1.73
CA VAL A 53 2.85 -1.45 -2.55
C VAL A 53 2.50 -2.88 -2.15
N SER A 54 2.48 -3.17 -0.84
CA SER A 54 2.12 -4.48 -0.30
C SER A 54 0.69 -4.87 -0.70
N LEU A 55 -0.29 -3.97 -0.52
CA LEU A 55 -1.66 -4.21 -0.96
C LEU A 55 -1.73 -4.46 -2.46
N LEU A 56 -1.04 -3.66 -3.28
CA LEU A 56 -1.06 -3.82 -4.72
C LEU A 56 -0.56 -5.20 -5.15
N GLY A 57 0.58 -5.65 -4.58
CA GLY A 57 1.11 -6.99 -4.84
C GLY A 57 0.11 -8.09 -4.48
N HIS A 58 -0.58 -7.96 -3.33
CA HIS A 58 -1.64 -8.89 -2.93
C HIS A 58 -2.85 -8.85 -3.86
N VAL A 59 -3.33 -7.67 -4.26
CA VAL A 59 -4.47 -7.52 -5.16
C VAL A 59 -4.18 -8.16 -6.52
N LEU A 60 -2.99 -7.93 -7.07
CA LEU A 60 -2.59 -8.51 -8.35
C LEU A 60 -2.57 -10.05 -8.29
N PHE A 61 -2.07 -10.62 -7.20
CA PHE A 61 -2.08 -12.07 -7.01
C PHE A 61 -3.50 -12.62 -6.77
N LEU A 62 -4.27 -12.04 -5.84
CA LEU A 62 -5.62 -12.48 -5.50
C LEU A 62 -6.62 -12.34 -6.65
N LYS A 63 -6.38 -11.41 -7.58
CA LYS A 63 -7.18 -11.21 -8.79
C LYS A 63 -6.58 -11.90 -10.02
N SER A 64 -5.68 -12.87 -9.82
CA SER A 64 -5.06 -13.66 -10.90
C SER A 64 -4.44 -12.81 -12.01
N GLN A 65 -3.97 -11.60 -11.69
CA GLN A 65 -3.23 -10.75 -12.62
C GLN A 65 -1.78 -11.20 -12.75
N VAL A 66 -1.27 -11.93 -11.75
CA VAL A 66 0.03 -12.59 -11.78
C VAL A 66 -0.07 -13.98 -11.18
N PRO A 67 0.74 -14.96 -11.67
CA PRO A 67 0.64 -16.35 -11.23
C PRO A 67 1.21 -16.60 -9.83
N PHE A 68 2.13 -15.74 -9.37
CA PHE A 68 2.79 -15.84 -8.07
C PHE A 68 2.84 -14.46 -7.39
N PRO A 69 2.96 -14.39 -6.06
CA PRO A 69 3.25 -13.15 -5.36
C PRO A 69 4.46 -12.43 -5.97
N VAL A 70 4.37 -11.10 -6.10
CA VAL A 70 5.40 -10.28 -6.78
C VAL A 70 6.81 -10.50 -6.23
N VAL A 71 6.94 -10.67 -4.91
CA VAL A 71 8.22 -10.96 -4.23
C VAL A 71 8.82 -12.31 -4.65
N GLN A 72 7.99 -13.29 -5.01
CA GLN A 72 8.47 -14.57 -5.54
C GLN A 72 8.86 -14.42 -7.01
N LEU A 73 8.09 -13.67 -7.80
CA LEU A 73 8.37 -13.46 -9.22
C LEU A 73 9.74 -12.84 -9.48
N SER A 74 10.16 -11.87 -8.66
CA SER A 74 11.48 -11.23 -8.81
C SER A 74 12.66 -12.17 -8.51
N ARG A 75 12.42 -13.24 -7.73
CA ARG A 75 13.43 -14.24 -7.36
C ARG A 75 13.46 -15.45 -8.29
N MET A 76 12.42 -15.64 -9.10
CA MET A 76 12.37 -16.77 -10.01
C MET A 76 13.44 -16.58 -11.10
N PRO A 77 14.40 -17.50 -11.22
CA PRO A 77 15.41 -17.40 -12.27
C PRO A 77 14.71 -17.32 -13.63
N GLY A 78 15.22 -16.51 -14.56
CA GLY A 78 14.80 -16.56 -15.97
C GLY A 78 15.31 -17.81 -16.70
N GLY A 79 15.65 -18.87 -15.95
CA GLY A 79 16.45 -19.98 -16.44
C GLY A 79 15.73 -20.77 -17.52
N LYS A 80 16.40 -20.92 -18.67
CA LYS A 80 16.15 -21.85 -19.79
C LYS A 80 14.70 -22.11 -20.19
N SER A 81 13.73 -21.28 -19.79
CA SER A 81 12.35 -21.49 -20.19
C SER A 81 12.31 -21.28 -21.70
N THR A 82 11.78 -22.27 -22.41
CA THR A 82 11.61 -22.22 -23.87
C THR A 82 10.72 -21.06 -24.31
N ASN A 83 10.05 -20.40 -23.36
CA ASN A 83 9.12 -19.29 -23.58
C ASN A 83 9.77 -17.93 -23.28
N THR A 84 10.60 -17.47 -24.21
CA THR A 84 11.24 -16.13 -24.19
C THR A 84 10.22 -14.99 -24.02
N ARG A 85 9.00 -15.18 -24.55
CA ARG A 85 7.90 -14.20 -24.43
C ARG A 85 7.38 -14.06 -23.01
N ALA A 86 7.21 -15.16 -22.28
CA ALA A 86 6.78 -15.13 -20.88
C ALA A 86 7.84 -14.46 -20.00
N ALA A 87 9.12 -14.78 -20.22
CA ALA A 87 10.23 -14.13 -19.52
C ALA A 87 10.25 -12.61 -19.75
N LYS A 88 10.03 -12.16 -21.00
CA LYS A 88 9.92 -10.73 -21.34
C LYS A 88 8.75 -10.06 -20.63
N LYS A 89 7.54 -10.64 -20.67
CA LYS A 89 6.36 -10.09 -19.96
C LYS A 89 6.58 -9.98 -18.46
N ARG A 90 7.25 -10.98 -17.86
CA ARG A 90 7.61 -10.97 -16.44
C ARG A 90 8.58 -9.83 -16.13
N ALA A 91 9.63 -9.66 -16.93
CA ALA A 91 10.61 -8.58 -16.75
C ALA A 91 9.95 -7.20 -16.88
N GLU A 92 9.13 -6.98 -17.92
CA GLU A 92 8.36 -5.74 -18.10
C GLU A 92 7.44 -5.46 -16.91
N PHE A 93 6.75 -6.48 -16.40
CA PHE A 93 5.89 -6.35 -15.23
C PHE A 93 6.67 -5.96 -13.96
N ILE A 94 7.81 -6.64 -13.69
CA ILE A 94 8.64 -6.35 -12.51
C ILE A 94 9.19 -4.92 -12.59
N ASN A 95 9.73 -4.53 -13.74
CA ASN A 95 10.24 -3.17 -13.94
C ASN A 95 9.15 -2.10 -13.71
N ALA A 96 7.94 -2.32 -14.26
CA ALA A 96 6.82 -1.40 -14.07
C ALA A 96 6.33 -1.37 -12.60
N PHE A 97 6.36 -2.51 -11.91
CA PHE A 97 6.00 -2.59 -10.50
C PHE A 97 7.02 -1.88 -9.60
N ASP A 98 8.32 -2.04 -9.88
CA ASP A 98 9.41 -1.39 -9.15
C ASP A 98 9.41 0.12 -9.39
N GLU A 99 9.19 0.56 -10.63
CA GLU A 99 9.01 1.97 -10.99
C GLU A 99 7.82 2.60 -10.22
N LEU A 100 6.66 1.93 -10.21
CA LEU A 100 5.51 2.39 -9.43
C LEU A 100 5.82 2.42 -7.93
N SER A 101 6.53 1.42 -7.41
CA SER A 101 6.89 1.35 -5.99
C SER A 101 7.79 2.52 -5.59
N SER A 102 8.80 2.83 -6.41
CA SER A 102 9.65 4.02 -6.27
C SER A 102 8.82 5.30 -6.28
N HIS A 103 7.92 5.46 -7.26
CA HIS A 103 7.03 6.61 -7.33
C HIS A 103 6.10 6.73 -6.12
N LEU A 104 5.57 5.62 -5.57
CA LEU A 104 4.69 5.66 -4.39
C LEU A 104 5.40 6.22 -3.15
N HIS A 105 6.71 5.95 -2.99
CA HIS A 105 7.49 6.54 -1.90
C HIS A 105 7.49 8.08 -1.95
N THR A 106 7.83 8.67 -3.10
CA THR A 106 7.82 10.14 -3.27
C THR A 106 6.41 10.72 -3.34
N THR A 107 5.43 9.92 -3.76
CA THR A 107 4.01 10.33 -3.87
C THR A 107 3.41 10.67 -2.52
N PHE A 108 3.58 9.83 -1.49
CA PHE A 108 2.99 10.11 -0.18
C PHE A 108 3.64 11.30 0.50
N SER A 109 4.94 11.53 0.26
CA SER A 109 5.63 12.73 0.69
C SER A 109 5.04 13.99 0.05
N ALA A 110 4.82 13.98 -1.28
CA ALA A 110 4.19 15.09 -2.00
C ALA A 110 2.72 15.28 -1.61
N LEU A 111 1.99 14.20 -1.34
CA LEU A 111 0.60 14.23 -0.90
C LEU A 111 0.46 14.82 0.49
N SER A 112 1.34 14.44 1.43
CA SER A 112 1.42 15.01 2.77
C SER A 112 1.60 16.53 2.70
N THR A 113 2.51 17.01 1.84
CA THR A 113 2.71 18.44 1.59
C THR A 113 1.50 19.10 0.94
N ALA A 114 0.84 18.45 -0.02
CA ALA A 114 -0.37 18.98 -0.64
C ALA A 114 -1.52 19.13 0.39
N PHE A 115 -1.66 18.19 1.32
CA PHE A 115 -2.60 18.31 2.43
C PHE A 115 -2.23 19.45 3.38
N ALA A 116 -0.93 19.62 3.68
CA ALA A 116 -0.48 20.68 4.57
C ALA A 116 -0.74 22.08 4.00
N ARG A 117 -0.69 22.23 2.68
CA ARG A 117 -0.99 23.48 1.96
C ARG A 117 -2.49 23.79 1.87
N ASN A 118 -3.36 22.80 2.09
CA ASN A 118 -4.81 22.95 2.03
C ASN A 118 -5.33 23.52 3.37
N ALA A 119 -5.13 24.82 3.56
CA ALA A 119 -5.48 25.52 4.80
C ALA A 119 -6.97 25.44 5.13
N ALA A 120 -7.86 25.41 4.12
CA ALA A 120 -9.30 25.36 4.32
C ALA A 120 -9.77 24.05 4.96
N ARG A 121 -9.15 22.91 4.63
CA ARG A 121 -9.50 21.61 5.24
C ARG A 121 -8.83 21.37 6.59
N TYR A 122 -7.70 22.02 6.85
CA TYR A 122 -6.93 21.85 8.07
C TYR A 122 -6.68 23.19 8.78
N PRO A 123 -7.73 23.93 9.21
CA PRO A 123 -7.55 25.21 9.88
C PRO A 123 -6.75 25.08 11.19
N LYS A 124 -6.79 23.90 11.82
CA LYS A 124 -5.99 23.57 13.01
C LYS A 124 -4.47 23.62 12.78
N LEU A 125 -3.99 23.60 11.52
CA LEU A 125 -2.57 23.79 11.23
C LEU A 125 -2.13 25.26 11.44
N HIS A 126 -3.04 26.22 11.28
CA HIS A 126 -2.69 27.64 11.22
C HIS A 126 -2.99 28.42 12.51
N ASP A 127 -3.98 28.00 13.32
CA ASP A 127 -4.43 28.77 14.48
C ASP A 127 -3.83 28.35 15.82
N THR A 128 -3.09 27.25 15.89
CA THR A 128 -2.45 26.83 17.14
C THR A 128 -1.12 27.56 17.32
N GLU A 129 -1.15 28.61 18.15
CA GLU A 129 -0.02 28.92 19.03
C GLU A 129 0.59 27.59 19.50
N PRO A 130 1.92 27.40 19.44
CA PRO A 130 2.59 26.14 19.76
C PRO A 130 2.29 25.74 21.21
N SER A 131 1.15 25.08 21.41
CA SER A 131 0.79 24.44 22.65
C SER A 131 1.88 23.41 22.88
N ALA A 132 2.68 23.63 23.93
CA ALA A 132 3.96 22.98 24.21
C ALA A 132 3.88 21.46 24.48
N GLY A 133 2.82 20.79 24.01
CA GLY A 133 2.69 19.35 24.02
C GLY A 133 3.24 18.74 22.73
N PRO A 134 4.26 17.87 22.78
CA PRO A 134 4.90 17.26 21.61
C PRO A 134 4.03 16.21 20.87
N SER A 135 2.69 16.34 20.87
CA SER A 135 1.87 15.14 20.73
C SER A 135 0.69 15.11 19.76
N ASP A 136 0.40 16.09 18.90
CA ASP A 136 -0.63 15.85 17.87
C ASP A 136 -0.25 16.49 16.53
N ALA A 137 0.64 15.82 15.80
CA ALA A 137 0.88 16.14 14.40
C ALA A 137 -0.45 16.02 13.62
N PRO A 138 -0.77 16.98 12.73
CA PRO A 138 -1.98 16.94 11.94
C PRO A 138 -1.97 15.70 11.05
N THR A 139 -3.13 15.07 10.90
CA THR A 139 -3.29 13.89 10.06
C THR A 139 -4.42 14.05 9.05
N ALA A 140 -4.32 13.30 7.95
CA ALA A 140 -5.26 13.25 6.85
C ALA A 140 -5.69 11.82 6.55
N THR A 141 -6.74 11.68 5.74
CA THR A 141 -7.12 10.39 5.16
C THR A 141 -6.71 10.37 3.69
N ALA A 142 -5.89 9.39 3.32
CA ALA A 142 -5.51 9.16 1.93
C ALA A 142 -6.34 8.02 1.33
N TYR A 143 -6.70 8.18 0.05
CA TYR A 143 -7.43 7.18 -0.70
C TYR A 143 -6.68 6.81 -1.97
N LEU A 144 -6.47 5.51 -2.17
CA LEU A 144 -5.87 4.93 -3.36
C LEU A 144 -6.81 3.87 -3.94
N SER A 145 -6.94 3.82 -5.26
CA SER A 145 -7.80 2.88 -5.97
C SER A 145 -6.98 2.04 -6.94
N VAL A 146 -7.13 0.73 -6.86
CA VAL A 146 -6.61 -0.23 -7.84
C VAL A 146 -7.78 -0.69 -8.70
N VAL A 147 -7.73 -0.35 -9.99
CA VAL A 147 -8.80 -0.64 -10.95
C VAL A 147 -8.28 -1.62 -11.99
N LEU A 148 -8.89 -2.80 -12.06
CA LEU A 148 -8.50 -3.87 -12.98
C LEU A 148 -9.48 -3.92 -14.16
N GLY A 149 -8.99 -3.73 -15.38
CA GLY A 149 -9.80 -3.80 -16.59
C GLY A 149 -9.22 -3.01 -17.77
N PRO A 150 -9.85 -3.08 -18.96
CA PRO A 150 -9.35 -2.40 -20.16
C PRO A 150 -9.24 -0.88 -19.97
N THR A 151 -10.19 -0.28 -19.25
CA THR A 151 -10.17 1.15 -18.91
C THR A 151 -10.73 1.34 -17.49
N VAL A 152 -10.51 2.53 -16.92
CA VAL A 152 -11.11 2.90 -15.61
C VAL A 152 -12.65 2.90 -15.66
N GLY A 153 -13.25 3.22 -16.81
CA GLY A 153 -14.71 3.24 -17.00
C GLY A 153 -15.32 1.84 -17.15
N THR A 154 -14.58 0.91 -17.75
CA THR A 154 -15.01 -0.48 -18.01
C THR A 154 -14.28 -1.48 -17.11
N ALA A 155 -14.04 -1.09 -15.86
CA ALA A 155 -13.40 -1.92 -14.85
C ALA A 155 -14.12 -3.27 -14.69
N LYS A 156 -13.37 -4.34 -14.45
CA LYS A 156 -13.88 -5.65 -14.04
C LYS A 156 -13.86 -5.81 -12.52
N ALA A 157 -12.88 -5.20 -11.85
CA ALA A 157 -12.82 -5.11 -10.40
C ALA A 157 -12.25 -3.76 -9.95
N ARG A 158 -12.62 -3.36 -8.74
CA ARG A 158 -12.10 -2.17 -8.06
C ARG A 158 -11.77 -2.52 -6.63
N VAL A 159 -10.58 -2.13 -6.17
CA VAL A 159 -10.16 -2.25 -4.78
C VAL A 159 -9.79 -0.86 -4.28
N MET A 160 -10.41 -0.42 -3.19
CA MET A 160 -10.12 0.86 -2.52
C MET A 160 -9.25 0.63 -1.30
N LEU A 161 -8.23 1.44 -1.14
CA LEU A 161 -7.44 1.57 0.08
C LEU A 161 -7.80 2.90 0.74
N ALA A 162 -8.30 2.85 1.97
CA ALA A 162 -8.45 4.02 2.82
C ALA A 162 -7.42 3.96 3.95
N MET A 163 -6.56 4.97 4.04
CA MET A 163 -5.55 5.13 5.08
C MET A 163 -5.90 6.32 5.95
N GLU A 164 -6.35 6.06 7.16
CA GLU A 164 -6.63 7.07 8.18
C GLU A 164 -5.38 7.31 9.04
N GLY A 165 -5.07 8.59 9.27
CA GLY A 165 -3.93 8.97 10.10
C GLY A 165 -2.65 9.24 9.30
N LEU A 166 -2.73 9.47 7.98
CA LEU A 166 -1.57 9.89 7.20
C LEU A 166 -1.05 11.21 7.76
N GLU A 167 0.22 11.24 8.13
CA GLU A 167 0.82 12.45 8.67
C GLU A 167 0.90 13.57 7.65
N VAL A 168 0.55 14.79 8.07
CA VAL A 168 0.55 15.99 7.24
C VAL A 168 1.73 16.87 7.64
N ARG A 169 2.70 17.02 6.75
CA ARG A 169 3.92 17.83 6.96
C ARG A 169 4.17 18.74 5.76
N ILE A 170 4.63 19.97 6.04
CA ILE A 170 5.09 20.89 5.00
C ILE A 170 6.49 20.45 4.54
N TRP A 171 6.72 20.41 3.23
CA TRP A 171 8.05 20.14 2.71
C TRP A 171 9.04 21.21 3.19
N GLY A 172 10.17 20.80 3.77
CA GLY A 172 11.17 21.71 4.35
C GLY A 172 11.02 22.02 5.84
N THR A 173 9.92 21.58 6.48
CA THR A 173 9.81 21.51 7.95
C THR A 173 9.94 20.06 8.44
N ARG A 174 10.40 19.15 7.58
CA ARG A 174 10.91 17.89 8.09
C ARG A 174 12.15 18.29 8.84
N ASP A 175 12.07 18.23 10.16
CA ASP A 175 13.27 18.01 10.94
C ASP A 175 13.87 16.77 10.30
N ASP A 176 14.91 16.95 9.48
CA ASP A 176 15.90 15.92 9.23
C ASP A 176 16.58 15.73 10.58
N GLU A 177 15.78 15.24 11.53
CA GLU A 177 16.11 14.90 12.89
C GLU A 177 17.29 14.00 12.71
N GLU A 178 18.45 14.59 13.00
CA GLU A 178 19.77 14.07 12.78
C GLU A 178 19.67 12.57 13.01
N TRP A 179 19.67 11.78 11.92
CA TRP A 179 19.79 10.33 12.03
C TRP A 179 20.93 10.19 13.01
N PRO A 180 20.72 9.63 14.22
CA PRO A 180 21.74 9.62 15.25
C PRO A 180 22.97 9.10 14.55
N GLN A 181 23.90 10.01 14.26
CA GLN A 181 25.18 9.62 13.71
C GLN A 181 25.67 8.74 14.83
N ASP A 182 25.78 7.44 14.55
CA ASP A 182 26.39 6.53 15.50
C ASP A 182 27.80 7.10 15.74
N GLU A 183 27.95 7.93 16.78
CA GLU A 183 29.18 8.65 17.16
C GLU A 183 30.28 7.68 17.65
N ASP A 184 30.14 6.38 17.37
CA ASP A 184 31.08 5.31 17.70
C ASP A 184 31.67 4.65 16.44
N SER A 185 32.01 5.43 15.41
CA SER A 185 32.96 5.00 14.38
C SER A 185 34.19 5.90 14.38
N GLU A 186 34.87 5.94 15.53
CA GLU A 186 36.27 6.31 15.59
C GLU A 186 37.14 5.21 14.95
N GLU A 187 38.14 5.67 14.19
CA GLU A 187 39.30 4.95 13.65
C GLU A 187 39.13 4.09 12.38
N GLY A 188 39.57 4.66 11.25
CA GLY A 188 39.84 3.88 10.04
C GLY A 188 40.23 4.63 8.78
N SER A 189 40.75 5.86 8.88
CA SER A 189 41.30 6.59 7.72
C SER A 189 42.60 5.93 7.24
N ILE A 190 42.53 5.10 6.19
CA ILE A 190 43.66 4.86 5.29
C ILE A 190 43.29 5.38 3.91
N ILE A 191 44.08 6.38 3.52
CA ILE A 191 44.20 6.98 2.20
C ILE A 191 44.82 5.92 1.29
N GLU A 192 44.24 5.63 0.13
CA GLU A 192 45.08 5.31 -1.03
C GLU A 192 44.53 5.94 -2.30
N ASP A 193 45.41 6.80 -2.80
CA ASP A 193 45.38 7.61 -4.01
C ASP A 193 45.42 6.68 -5.23
N GLY A 194 44.51 6.89 -6.18
CA GLY A 194 44.36 6.01 -7.34
C GLY A 194 43.68 6.74 -8.50
N GLU A 195 44.40 7.69 -9.08
CA GLU A 195 44.12 8.25 -10.41
C GLU A 195 44.20 7.13 -11.45
N GLU A 196 43.09 6.78 -12.11
CA GLU A 196 43.16 6.20 -13.46
C GLU A 196 42.09 6.79 -14.37
N ASP A 197 42.59 7.60 -15.30
CA ASP A 197 42.01 7.95 -16.60
C ASP A 197 41.38 6.72 -17.28
N SER A 198 40.14 6.86 -17.74
CA SER A 198 39.66 6.04 -18.84
C SER A 198 38.68 6.82 -19.69
N GLU A 199 39.25 7.59 -20.60
CA GLU A 199 38.63 7.94 -21.86
C GLU A 199 38.50 6.67 -22.71
N SER A 200 37.27 6.29 -23.07
CA SER A 200 37.03 5.44 -24.23
C SER A 200 35.90 6.02 -25.07
N GLU A 201 36.33 6.69 -26.12
CA GLU A 201 35.59 6.91 -27.36
C GLU A 201 35.30 5.57 -28.06
N GLN A 202 34.46 5.63 -29.10
CA GLN A 202 34.18 4.61 -30.13
C GLN A 202 33.13 3.55 -29.75
N GLU A 203 32.19 3.14 -30.60
CA GLU A 203 32.04 3.29 -32.05
C GLU A 203 30.58 2.99 -32.46
N ASP A 204 30.17 3.61 -33.57
CA ASP A 204 28.99 3.26 -34.36
C ASP A 204 29.15 1.85 -34.97
N GLU A 205 28.18 0.94 -34.82
CA GLU A 205 27.91 -0.16 -35.77
C GLU A 205 26.42 -0.54 -35.64
N ASP A 206 25.53 -0.16 -36.56
CA ASP A 206 25.32 -0.59 -37.96
C ASP A 206 24.50 -1.90 -38.07
N GLU A 207 23.59 -1.88 -39.03
CA GLU A 207 22.50 -2.81 -39.22
C GLU A 207 22.95 -4.19 -39.70
N SER A 208 22.30 -5.26 -39.23
CA SER A 208 22.17 -6.47 -40.04
C SER A 208 20.90 -7.26 -39.70
N ASP A 209 19.95 -7.15 -40.61
CA ASP A 209 18.84 -8.05 -40.85
C ASP A 209 19.41 -9.37 -41.42
N VAL A 210 19.21 -10.48 -40.71
CA VAL A 210 19.56 -11.83 -41.20
C VAL A 210 18.42 -12.77 -40.87
N ASP A 211 17.52 -12.91 -41.84
CA ASP A 211 16.89 -14.19 -42.16
C ASP A 211 18.00 -15.22 -42.40
N ASP A 212 18.04 -16.33 -41.65
CA ASP A 212 18.26 -17.64 -42.26
C ASP A 212 18.09 -18.85 -41.33
N GLN A 213 17.25 -19.74 -41.83
CA GLN A 213 17.40 -21.20 -41.93
C GLN A 213 17.49 -22.09 -40.67
N ASP A 214 16.41 -22.87 -40.54
CA ASP A 214 16.41 -24.31 -40.28
C ASP A 214 17.78 -24.99 -40.45
N GLU A 215 18.33 -25.57 -39.38
CA GLU A 215 19.00 -26.87 -39.49
C GLU A 215 18.67 -27.78 -38.30
N ARG A 216 18.21 -28.97 -38.67
CA ARG A 216 18.09 -30.15 -37.84
C ARG A 216 19.51 -30.66 -37.57
N SER A 217 19.83 -30.99 -36.33
CA SER A 217 20.90 -31.96 -36.09
C SER A 217 20.47 -33.00 -35.07
N ASP A 218 20.50 -34.21 -35.58
CA ASP A 218 20.34 -35.51 -34.97
C ASP A 218 21.66 -35.94 -34.30
N ASP A 219 21.52 -36.84 -33.33
CA ASP A 219 22.50 -37.81 -32.81
C ASP A 219 23.96 -37.40 -32.52
N SER A 220 24.41 -37.59 -31.27
CA SER A 220 25.53 -38.52 -31.01
C SER A 220 25.81 -38.69 -29.52
N ALA A 221 25.93 -39.96 -29.15
CA ALA A 221 26.21 -40.49 -27.84
C ALA A 221 27.68 -40.41 -27.41
N GLU A 222 27.87 -40.80 -26.14
CA GLU A 222 29.04 -41.46 -25.52
C GLU A 222 29.83 -40.63 -24.50
N GLU A 223 29.92 -41.22 -23.31
CA GLU A 223 30.82 -40.86 -22.21
C GLU A 223 32.28 -41.17 -22.58
N PRO A 224 33.25 -40.62 -21.83
CA PRO A 224 33.89 -41.50 -20.85
C PRO A 224 34.33 -40.84 -19.53
N ASP A 225 34.24 -41.69 -18.50
CA ASP A 225 35.05 -41.85 -17.30
C ASP A 225 36.56 -41.51 -17.46
N ALA A 226 37.15 -40.75 -16.54
CA ALA A 226 38.51 -40.93 -16.00
C ALA A 226 38.94 -39.85 -14.98
N SER A 227 39.49 -40.33 -13.86
CA SER A 227 40.60 -39.79 -13.03
C SER A 227 40.44 -38.39 -12.42
N ASP A 228 40.28 -38.21 -11.11
CA ASP A 228 41.11 -38.62 -9.96
C ASP A 228 42.57 -38.15 -10.07
N GLU A 229 42.85 -36.94 -9.56
CA GLU A 229 44.13 -36.53 -9.00
C GLU A 229 43.85 -35.47 -7.92
N GLU A 230 44.08 -35.87 -6.67
CA GLU A 230 44.04 -35.05 -5.46
C GLU A 230 45.27 -34.12 -5.44
N ASP A 231 45.05 -32.81 -5.55
CA ASP A 231 46.03 -31.79 -5.19
C ASP A 231 45.42 -30.90 -4.09
N GLU A 232 45.78 -31.21 -2.84
CA GLU A 232 45.55 -30.37 -1.66
C GLU A 232 46.54 -29.18 -1.71
N GLU A 233 46.22 -28.16 -2.49
CA GLU A 233 46.86 -26.84 -2.33
C GLU A 233 46.08 -26.01 -1.31
N ASP A 234 46.81 -25.51 -0.30
CA ASP A 234 46.37 -24.54 0.72
C ASP A 234 45.77 -23.29 0.04
N ILE A 235 44.45 -23.29 -0.18
CA ILE A 235 43.72 -22.13 -0.67
C ILE A 235 43.66 -21.11 0.48
N PRO A 236 44.23 -19.90 0.33
CA PRO A 236 44.12 -18.85 1.34
C PRO A 236 42.65 -18.56 1.59
N GLU A 237 42.26 -18.51 2.88
CA GLU A 237 40.91 -18.17 3.36
C GLU A 237 40.34 -16.98 2.57
N SER A 238 39.57 -17.31 1.54
CA SER A 238 38.89 -16.30 0.75
C SER A 238 37.87 -15.62 1.67
N PRO A 239 37.82 -14.29 1.70
CA PRO A 239 36.91 -13.56 2.57
C PRO A 239 35.49 -14.11 2.37
N PRO A 240 34.71 -14.31 3.45
CA PRO A 240 33.39 -14.91 3.37
C PRO A 240 32.58 -14.18 2.29
N PRO A 241 31.95 -14.92 1.35
CA PRO A 241 31.25 -14.32 0.23
C PRO A 241 30.30 -13.27 0.78
N SER A 242 30.50 -12.02 0.34
CA SER A 242 29.71 -10.86 0.75
C SER A 242 28.24 -11.25 0.65
N GLN A 243 27.62 -11.46 1.81
CA GLN A 243 26.28 -12.05 1.87
C GLN A 243 25.37 -11.22 0.98
N PRO A 244 24.64 -11.82 0.02
CA PRO A 244 23.77 -11.08 -0.87
C PRO A 244 22.78 -10.31 -0.01
N SER A 245 22.96 -9.00 -0.06
CA SER A 245 22.29 -8.04 0.79
C SER A 245 20.77 -8.22 0.68
N LEU A 246 20.13 -8.27 1.84
CA LEU A 246 18.76 -7.80 2.05
C LEU A 246 17.65 -8.67 1.44
N SER A 247 17.44 -9.84 2.05
CA SER A 247 16.07 -10.36 2.16
C SER A 247 15.28 -9.43 3.08
N ARG A 248 14.76 -8.31 2.53
CA ARG A 248 13.95 -7.34 3.26
C ARG A 248 12.75 -8.08 3.84
N THR A 249 12.82 -8.36 5.14
CA THR A 249 11.71 -8.99 5.84
C THR A 249 10.56 -7.99 5.86
N PRO A 250 9.32 -8.42 5.54
CA PRO A 250 8.19 -7.51 5.52
C PRO A 250 8.03 -6.89 6.90
N SER A 251 7.84 -5.57 6.92
CA SER A 251 7.65 -4.84 8.17
C SER A 251 6.43 -5.35 8.92
N LEU A 252 6.36 -5.15 10.24
CA LEU A 252 5.21 -5.58 11.06
C LEU A 252 3.86 -5.09 10.50
N PRO A 253 3.71 -3.82 10.04
CA PRO A 253 2.48 -3.34 9.38
C PRO A 253 2.11 -4.14 8.12
N GLU A 254 3.07 -4.46 7.27
CA GLU A 254 2.84 -5.23 6.03
C GLU A 254 2.43 -6.67 6.35
N ARG A 255 3.06 -7.29 7.36
CA ARG A 255 2.68 -8.63 7.82
C ARG A 255 1.26 -8.66 8.37
N LEU A 256 0.87 -7.64 9.13
CA LEU A 256 -0.48 -7.51 9.66
C LEU A 256 -1.50 -7.35 8.54
N LEU A 257 -1.22 -6.48 7.56
CA LEU A 257 -2.04 -6.32 6.36
C LEU A 257 -2.20 -7.63 5.60
N SER A 258 -1.09 -8.32 5.33
CA SER A 258 -1.08 -9.61 4.63
C SER A 258 -1.94 -10.66 5.34
N ARG A 259 -1.83 -10.76 6.67
CA ARG A 259 -2.62 -11.68 7.48
C ARG A 259 -4.11 -11.32 7.44
N THR A 260 -4.45 -10.03 7.55
CA THR A 260 -5.83 -9.56 7.50
C THR A 260 -6.47 -9.88 6.13
N LEU A 261 -5.73 -9.69 5.04
CA LEU A 261 -6.19 -10.05 3.69
C LEU A 261 -6.39 -11.57 3.54
N ALA A 262 -5.45 -12.38 4.05
CA ALA A 262 -5.57 -13.83 4.01
C ALA A 262 -6.82 -14.32 4.77
N ASN A 263 -7.08 -13.78 5.96
CA ASN A 263 -8.29 -14.11 6.73
C ASN A 263 -9.56 -13.69 6.00
N ALA A 264 -9.59 -12.48 5.43
CA ALA A 264 -10.73 -11.99 4.67
C ALA A 264 -11.04 -12.82 3.41
N CYS A 265 -10.02 -13.48 2.84
CA CYS A 265 -10.21 -14.41 1.74
C CYS A 265 -10.82 -15.75 2.19
N ALA A 266 -10.65 -16.14 3.46
CA ALA A 266 -11.21 -17.38 4.00
C ALA A 266 -12.69 -17.24 4.42
N ASP A 267 -13.11 -16.05 4.87
CA ASP A 267 -14.39 -15.85 5.57
C ASP A 267 -15.61 -15.47 4.66
N GLY A 268 -15.54 -15.64 3.34
CA GLY A 268 -16.70 -15.36 2.47
C GLY A 268 -16.39 -15.21 0.98
N PRO A 269 -17.23 -14.48 0.19
CA PRO A 269 -16.89 -14.03 -1.16
C PRO A 269 -15.80 -12.96 -1.02
N GLY A 270 -14.59 -13.42 -0.71
CA GLY A 270 -13.42 -12.62 -0.40
C GLY A 270 -12.89 -11.86 -1.62
N MET A 271 -11.73 -11.25 -1.45
CA MET A 271 -11.09 -10.51 -2.54
C MET A 271 -10.57 -11.41 -3.67
N ALA A 272 -10.45 -12.72 -3.45
CA ALA A 272 -10.02 -13.64 -4.48
C ALA A 272 -11.09 -13.75 -5.59
N CYS A 273 -10.73 -13.41 -6.82
CA CYS A 273 -11.61 -13.57 -7.97
C CYS A 273 -10.75 -13.84 -9.20
N GLU A 274 -10.88 -15.05 -9.74
CA GLU A 274 -10.17 -15.45 -10.94
C GLU A 274 -10.64 -14.62 -12.13
N MET A 275 -9.73 -13.85 -12.70
CA MET A 275 -9.98 -13.08 -13.90
C MET A 275 -8.79 -13.18 -14.84
N ALA A 276 -9.08 -13.15 -16.14
CA ALA A 276 -8.01 -13.06 -17.14
C ALA A 276 -7.12 -11.83 -16.86
N PRO A 277 -5.81 -11.90 -17.16
CA PRO A 277 -4.94 -10.76 -17.02
C PRO A 277 -5.44 -9.55 -17.81
N THR A 278 -5.41 -8.39 -17.17
CA THR A 278 -5.87 -7.12 -17.73
C THR A 278 -4.90 -6.00 -17.40
N GLN A 279 -5.19 -4.79 -17.87
CA GLN A 279 -4.49 -3.59 -17.44
C GLN A 279 -4.92 -3.23 -16.01
N THR A 280 -3.95 -2.86 -15.20
CA THR A 280 -4.12 -2.32 -13.86
C THR A 280 -3.92 -0.81 -13.90
N HIS A 281 -4.93 -0.07 -13.46
CA HIS A 281 -4.88 1.38 -13.34
C HIS A 281 -4.79 1.74 -11.85
N ILE A 282 -3.82 2.59 -11.50
CA ILE A 282 -3.61 3.06 -10.13
C ILE A 282 -4.06 4.50 -10.06
N LEU A 283 -5.01 4.78 -9.17
CA LEU A 283 -5.54 6.12 -8.97
C LEU A 283 -5.34 6.59 -7.53
N LEU A 284 -5.00 7.86 -7.37
CA LEU A 284 -4.83 8.53 -6.09
C LEU A 284 -5.84 9.67 -5.99
N ARG A 285 -6.54 9.78 -4.87
CA ARG A 285 -7.39 10.93 -4.59
C ARG A 285 -6.59 11.99 -3.85
N ALA A 286 -6.37 13.13 -4.48
CA ALA A 286 -5.50 14.19 -3.95
C ALA A 286 -6.07 15.59 -4.25
N PRO A 287 -5.66 16.63 -3.51
CA PRO A 287 -6.00 18.02 -3.84
C PRO A 287 -5.55 18.38 -5.26
N ARG A 288 -6.18 19.40 -5.87
CA ARG A 288 -5.79 19.92 -7.19
C ARG A 288 -4.38 20.51 -7.19
N CYS A 289 -3.93 21.02 -6.04
CA CYS A 289 -2.57 21.52 -5.84
C CYS A 289 -1.50 20.41 -5.70
N PHE A 290 -1.88 19.13 -5.65
CA PHE A 290 -0.94 18.02 -5.70
C PHE A 290 -0.16 18.06 -7.02
N SER A 291 1.15 17.86 -6.97
CA SER A 291 2.02 17.88 -8.13
C SER A 291 3.09 16.81 -7.99
N HIS A 292 3.12 15.87 -8.93
CA HIS A 292 4.12 14.81 -8.97
C HIS A 292 4.29 14.31 -10.42
N PRO A 293 5.52 14.17 -10.93
CA PRO A 293 5.76 13.89 -12.36
C PRO A 293 5.13 12.58 -12.85
N ALA A 294 5.06 11.55 -11.99
CA ALA A 294 4.44 10.26 -12.30
C ALA A 294 2.90 10.24 -12.29
N TRP A 295 2.22 11.35 -11.99
CA TRP A 295 0.76 11.39 -11.83
C TRP A 295 0.11 12.40 -12.75
N VAL A 296 -0.96 11.98 -13.42
CA VAL A 296 -1.72 12.80 -14.37
C VAL A 296 -3.12 13.04 -13.81
N PRO A 297 -3.59 14.30 -13.74
CA PRO A 297 -4.92 14.60 -13.23
C PRO A 297 -6.01 14.05 -14.18
N ARG A 298 -7.09 13.48 -13.60
CA ARG A 298 -8.22 12.88 -14.32
C ARG A 298 -9.54 13.54 -13.92
N GLN A 299 -9.65 14.83 -14.18
CA GLN A 299 -10.84 15.62 -13.80
C GLN A 299 -12.15 15.05 -14.38
N ASN A 300 -12.10 14.47 -15.58
CA ASN A 300 -13.23 13.82 -16.24
C ASN A 300 -13.76 12.56 -15.55
N LEU A 301 -12.98 11.95 -14.63
CA LEU A 301 -13.38 10.75 -13.89
C LEU A 301 -13.87 11.07 -12.47
N THR A 302 -13.71 12.32 -12.02
CA THR A 302 -13.92 12.72 -10.62
C THR A 302 -15.32 12.36 -10.14
N SER A 303 -16.38 12.83 -10.81
CA SER A 303 -17.77 12.59 -10.37
C SER A 303 -18.13 11.10 -10.25
N SER A 304 -17.68 10.28 -11.21
CA SER A 304 -17.92 8.85 -11.20
C SER A 304 -17.18 8.15 -10.06
N LEU A 305 -15.90 8.50 -9.85
CA LEU A 305 -15.09 7.88 -8.80
C LEU A 305 -15.44 8.39 -7.39
N GLU A 306 -15.88 9.64 -7.25
CA GLU A 306 -16.47 10.15 -6.00
C GLU A 306 -17.72 9.38 -5.61
N THR A 307 -18.57 9.02 -6.57
CA THR A 307 -19.73 8.17 -6.31
C THR A 307 -19.29 6.79 -5.81
N VAL A 308 -18.29 6.19 -6.45
CA VAL A 308 -17.74 4.88 -6.04
C VAL A 308 -17.11 4.96 -4.64
N LEU A 309 -16.38 6.03 -4.34
CA LEU A 309 -15.77 6.24 -3.03
C LEU A 309 -16.85 6.46 -1.95
N SER A 310 -17.86 7.27 -2.22
CA SER A 310 -18.97 7.49 -1.28
C SER A 310 -19.71 6.20 -0.97
N ASP A 311 -19.94 5.35 -1.97
CA ASP A 311 -20.54 4.03 -1.76
C ASP A 311 -19.65 3.14 -0.92
N PHE A 312 -18.35 3.07 -1.25
CA PHE A 312 -17.39 2.31 -0.47
C PHE A 312 -17.34 2.76 1.00
N LEU A 313 -17.34 4.07 1.28
CA LEU A 313 -17.31 4.61 2.64
C LEU A 313 -18.60 4.31 3.41
N GLN A 314 -19.74 4.30 2.73
CA GLN A 314 -21.02 3.94 3.34
C GLN A 314 -21.11 2.44 3.60
N ASP A 315 -20.76 1.61 2.62
CA ASP A 315 -20.84 0.15 2.70
C ASP A 315 -19.86 -0.40 3.73
N SER A 316 -18.71 0.26 3.91
CA SER A 316 -17.68 -0.11 4.91
C SER A 316 -18.05 0.27 6.34
N GLY A 317 -19.03 1.16 6.55
CA GLY A 317 -19.37 1.71 7.86
C GLY A 317 -18.39 2.79 8.37
N LEU A 318 -17.47 3.26 7.51
CA LEU A 318 -16.55 4.35 7.83
C LEU A 318 -17.26 5.70 7.92
N GLN A 319 -18.34 5.90 7.15
CA GLN A 319 -19.23 7.03 7.34
C GLN A 319 -20.43 6.63 8.21
N PRO A 320 -20.87 7.51 9.15
CA PRO A 320 -22.10 7.27 9.88
C PRO A 320 -23.24 7.12 8.87
N ALA A 321 -24.09 6.11 9.08
CA ALA A 321 -25.25 5.89 8.24
C ALA A 321 -26.09 7.17 8.23
N ARG A 322 -26.04 7.91 7.13
CA ARG A 322 -27.07 8.90 6.87
C ARG A 322 -28.38 8.12 6.81
N ASP A 323 -29.44 8.63 7.43
CA ASP A 323 -30.76 8.00 7.51
C ASP A 323 -31.49 8.01 6.13
N THR A 324 -30.72 7.76 5.07
CA THR A 324 -31.18 7.57 3.72
C THR A 324 -31.75 6.17 3.67
N GLY A 325 -33.08 6.07 3.71
CA GLY A 325 -33.81 4.80 3.75
C GLY A 325 -33.34 3.76 2.73
N LYS A 326 -33.69 2.50 3.00
CA LYS A 326 -33.37 1.27 2.23
C LYS A 326 -32.83 1.54 0.81
N ARG A 327 -31.51 1.59 0.65
CA ARG A 327 -30.85 1.69 -0.67
C ARG A 327 -31.12 0.43 -1.47
N ARG A 328 -31.49 0.60 -2.74
CA ARG A 328 -31.65 -0.53 -3.67
C ARG A 328 -30.27 -1.15 -3.96
N PRO A 329 -30.18 -2.49 -4.11
CA PRO A 329 -28.93 -3.14 -4.50
C PRO A 329 -28.45 -2.57 -5.83
N ARG A 330 -27.20 -2.09 -5.87
CA ARG A 330 -26.61 -1.49 -7.07
C ARG A 330 -26.24 -2.60 -8.06
N LYS A 331 -26.64 -2.43 -9.32
CA LYS A 331 -26.21 -3.30 -10.43
C LYS A 331 -24.91 -2.72 -10.99
N GLY A 332 -23.78 -3.37 -10.73
CA GLY A 332 -22.48 -2.89 -11.20
C GLY A 332 -21.31 -3.71 -10.65
N VAL A 333 -20.10 -3.28 -11.03
CA VAL A 333 -18.83 -3.83 -10.52
C VAL A 333 -18.77 -3.56 -9.02
N ARG A 334 -18.63 -4.62 -8.22
CA ARG A 334 -18.46 -4.50 -6.78
C ARG A 334 -17.11 -3.83 -6.49
N THR A 335 -17.15 -2.81 -5.65
CA THR A 335 -15.94 -2.20 -5.10
C THR A 335 -15.61 -2.90 -3.80
N GLU A 336 -14.46 -3.54 -3.76
CA GLU A 336 -13.86 -4.07 -2.54
C GLU A 336 -12.98 -3.00 -1.92
N GLY A 337 -12.54 -3.20 -0.68
CA GLY A 337 -11.50 -2.35 -0.17
C GLY A 337 -10.97 -2.77 1.19
N VAL A 338 -9.95 -2.04 1.62
CA VAL A 338 -9.18 -2.28 2.82
C VAL A 338 -9.06 -0.97 3.55
N PHE A 339 -9.31 -1.02 4.85
CA PHE A 339 -9.13 0.11 5.72
C PHE A 339 -7.86 -0.09 6.57
N VAL A 340 -7.02 0.92 6.62
CA VAL A 340 -5.86 0.98 7.51
C VAL A 340 -6.00 2.22 8.37
N GLY A 341 -5.90 2.06 9.69
CA GLY A 341 -5.92 3.18 10.62
C GLY A 341 -5.01 2.96 11.82
N CYS A 342 -4.68 4.04 12.51
CA CYS A 342 -3.89 4.01 13.75
C CYS A 342 -4.75 3.65 14.97
N ALA A 343 -4.12 3.13 16.03
CA ALA A 343 -4.77 2.78 17.30
C ALA A 343 -5.41 3.99 18.00
N ASN A 344 -4.79 5.17 17.85
CA ASN A 344 -5.24 6.41 18.49
C ASN A 344 -6.28 7.19 17.68
N GLY A 345 -6.67 6.71 16.50
CA GLY A 345 -7.70 7.30 15.63
C GLY A 345 -9.12 7.17 16.19
N SER A 346 -9.31 7.37 17.49
CA SER A 346 -10.60 7.34 18.18
C SER A 346 -11.49 8.54 17.88
N GLY A 347 -10.95 9.56 17.20
CA GLY A 347 -11.76 10.62 16.63
C GLY A 347 -12.60 10.00 15.52
N THR A 348 -13.92 10.00 15.67
CA THR A 348 -14.79 9.71 14.53
C THR A 348 -14.34 10.63 13.37
N PRO A 349 -14.04 10.10 12.15
CA PRO A 349 -13.49 10.89 11.04
C PRO A 349 -14.46 11.94 10.46
N GLY A 350 -15.38 12.46 11.26
CA GLY A 350 -16.40 13.38 10.80
C GLY A 350 -17.29 13.97 11.89
N GLU A 351 -16.88 13.99 13.18
CA GLU A 351 -17.57 14.86 14.14
C GLU A 351 -17.24 16.33 13.87
N LYS A 352 -17.95 16.85 12.86
CA LYS A 352 -18.27 18.25 12.64
C LYS A 352 -17.07 19.19 12.47
N ASN A 353 -16.32 19.01 11.39
CA ASN A 353 -16.11 20.19 10.55
C ASN A 353 -17.46 20.46 9.88
N GLU A 354 -18.36 21.14 10.59
CA GLU A 354 -19.42 21.89 9.91
C GLU A 354 -18.67 22.76 8.91
N VAL A 355 -18.80 22.43 7.63
CA VAL A 355 -18.33 23.27 6.54
C VAL A 355 -19.06 24.59 6.79
N VAL A 356 -18.35 25.54 7.39
CA VAL A 356 -18.79 26.92 7.38
C VAL A 356 -18.91 27.22 5.89
N GLU A 357 -20.14 27.41 5.41
CA GLU A 357 -20.44 27.79 4.02
C GLU A 357 -19.96 29.23 3.77
N GLY A 358 -18.67 29.49 4.02
CA GLY A 358 -17.95 30.63 3.50
C GLY A 358 -17.55 30.28 2.09
N GLU A 359 -17.99 31.08 1.12
CA GLU A 359 -17.63 31.00 -0.29
C GLU A 359 -16.13 31.32 -0.50
N SER A 360 -15.23 30.50 0.05
CA SER A 360 -13.80 30.59 -0.29
C SER A 360 -13.61 29.93 -1.66
N GLU A 361 -13.47 30.76 -2.69
CA GLU A 361 -13.34 30.43 -4.13
C GLU A 361 -12.04 29.70 -4.52
N ASP A 362 -11.29 29.12 -3.58
CA ASP A 362 -10.02 28.46 -3.91
C ASP A 362 -10.27 27.04 -4.45
N ASP A 363 -10.46 26.96 -5.78
CA ASP A 363 -10.48 25.72 -6.58
C ASP A 363 -9.25 24.81 -6.34
N ALA A 364 -8.18 25.33 -5.73
CA ALA A 364 -6.97 24.59 -5.35
C ALA A 364 -7.24 23.46 -4.34
N ASP A 365 -8.28 23.60 -3.51
CA ASP A 365 -8.63 22.65 -2.46
C ASP A 365 -9.64 21.58 -2.92
N GLU A 366 -10.10 21.68 -4.17
CA GLU A 366 -10.90 20.65 -4.81
C GLU A 366 -10.10 19.34 -4.86
N MET A 367 -10.68 18.28 -4.32
CA MET A 367 -10.06 16.96 -4.38
C MET A 367 -10.46 16.29 -5.70
N ILE A 368 -9.46 15.88 -6.47
CA ILE A 368 -9.64 15.19 -7.75
C ILE A 368 -8.93 13.84 -7.75
N TRP A 369 -9.18 13.05 -8.79
CA TRP A 369 -8.47 11.80 -9.00
C TRP A 369 -7.28 12.02 -9.93
N TRP A 370 -6.14 11.47 -9.51
CA TRP A 370 -4.89 11.41 -10.25
C TRP A 370 -4.66 9.97 -10.67
N CYS A 371 -4.13 9.75 -11.87
CA CYS A 371 -3.81 8.43 -12.39
C CYS A 371 -2.31 8.33 -12.56
N TRP A 372 -1.71 7.22 -12.13
CA TRP A 372 -0.32 6.94 -12.44
C TRP A 372 -0.13 6.89 -13.97
N ASN A 373 0.94 7.50 -14.46
CA ASN A 373 1.23 7.62 -15.90
C ASN A 373 1.85 6.37 -16.52
N GLY A 374 2.35 5.45 -15.70
CA GLY A 374 2.90 4.18 -16.15
C GLY A 374 1.83 3.16 -16.51
N ARG A 375 2.29 1.96 -16.88
CA ARG A 375 1.42 0.85 -17.29
C ARG A 375 1.81 -0.42 -16.57
N LEU A 376 0.85 -1.00 -15.86
CA LEU A 376 0.97 -2.31 -15.27
C LEU A 376 -0.03 -3.24 -15.95
N THR A 377 0.46 -4.30 -16.59
CA THR A 377 -0.39 -5.28 -17.28
C THR A 377 -0.12 -6.65 -16.67
N GLY A 378 -1.17 -7.34 -16.23
CA GLY A 378 -1.04 -8.70 -15.72
C GLY A 378 -0.58 -9.67 -16.80
N PHE A 379 -0.12 -10.85 -16.37
CA PHE A 379 0.19 -11.97 -17.23
C PHE A 379 -0.15 -13.30 -16.52
N ALA A 380 -0.50 -14.32 -17.31
CA ALA A 380 -0.81 -15.66 -16.80
C ALA A 380 0.09 -16.76 -17.40
N GLU A 381 0.78 -16.46 -18.49
CA GLU A 381 1.75 -17.37 -19.12
C GLU A 381 3.06 -17.33 -18.32
N TRP A 382 3.55 -18.49 -17.87
CA TRP A 382 4.81 -18.62 -17.14
C TRP A 382 5.70 -19.68 -17.77
#